data_AF-A0A9E4N8M8-F1
#
_entry.id   AF-A0A9E4N8M8-F1
#
_cell.length_a   1.000
_cell.length_b   1.000
_cell.length_c   1.000
_cell.angle_alpha   90.00
_cell.angle_beta   90.00
_cell.angle_gamma   90.00
#
_symmetry.space_group_name_H-M   'P 1'
#
loop_
_entity.id
_entity.type
_entity.pdbx_description
1 polymer ?
#
loop_
_entity_poly.entity_id
_entity_poly.type
_entity_poly.pdbx_seq_one_letter_code
_entity_poly.pdbx_strand_id
1 'polypeptide(L)'
;MSFSPDWVDYYMLPMLIGLMVPAIVAVVLIWGQQEDELRRDFKCRLFSLSLIRPGVFLFSLILMPLSVLLSIVISLGVGGSVDQFQVSEAFSFNSGFVPVLLLLFLAALFEELGWRGYGFESLEKGRSFLSASLLFGLLWSAWHLPLLWVNESYQYEIYQISPWYAVNFYLSTAVLGVIISWVCHINQRSILVAILFHFVVNLSQEMLSMTQQTKSIQTLVLIVFALVIIRNQWHLFMRKRESEITSTRDIGSVGQNLF
;
A
#
# COMPACT_ATOMS: atom_id res chain seq x y z
N MET A 1 19.11 -15.56 24.10
CA MET A 1 18.12 -15.21 25.13
C MET A 1 16.84 -15.94 24.77
N SER A 2 16.45 -16.97 25.52
CA SER A 2 15.15 -17.61 25.36
C SER A 2 14.10 -16.70 25.99
N PHE A 3 13.28 -16.04 25.18
CA PHE A 3 12.12 -15.31 25.66
C PHE A 3 11.13 -16.31 26.28
N SER A 4 10.68 -16.04 27.51
CA SER A 4 9.72 -16.92 28.18
C SER A 4 8.34 -16.82 27.51
N PRO A 5 7.54 -17.91 27.49
CA PRO A 5 6.24 -17.97 26.81
C PRO A 5 5.20 -16.94 27.30
N ASP A 6 5.39 -16.38 28.49
CA ASP A 6 4.44 -15.47 29.14
C ASP A 6 4.37 -14.07 28.51
N TRP A 7 5.31 -13.73 27.61
CA TRP A 7 5.35 -12.40 26.96
C TRP A 7 4.54 -12.34 25.66
N VAL A 8 4.04 -13.48 25.17
CA VAL A 8 3.33 -13.56 23.88
C VAL A 8 2.06 -12.71 23.88
N ASP A 9 1.37 -12.66 25.02
CA ASP A 9 0.14 -11.88 25.17
C ASP A 9 0.37 -10.36 25.19
N TYR A 10 1.60 -9.89 25.45
CA TYR A 10 1.88 -8.47 25.68
C TYR A 10 2.39 -7.70 24.46
N TYR A 11 2.97 -8.34 23.44
CA TYR A 11 3.49 -7.61 22.28
C TYR A 11 2.42 -7.26 21.24
N MET A 12 1.26 -7.95 21.26
CA MET A 12 0.12 -7.65 20.36
C MET A 12 -0.40 -6.22 20.52
N LEU A 13 -0.42 -5.68 21.75
CA LEU A 13 -0.91 -4.34 22.01
C LEU A 13 0.04 -3.25 21.43
N PRO A 14 1.37 -3.26 21.69
CA PRO A 14 2.32 -2.41 21.00
C PRO A 14 2.29 -2.53 19.47
N MET A 15 2.11 -3.74 18.93
CA MET A 15 1.99 -3.93 17.48
C MET A 15 0.73 -3.27 16.91
N LEU A 16 -0.41 -3.42 17.57
CA LEU A 16 -1.66 -2.77 17.17
C LEU A 16 -1.52 -1.23 17.20
N ILE A 17 -0.90 -0.69 18.25
CA ILE A 17 -0.61 0.74 18.33
C ILE A 17 0.29 1.16 17.17
N GLY A 18 1.39 0.42 16.93
CA GLY A 18 2.32 0.67 15.83
C GLY A 18 1.64 0.71 14.46
N LEU A 19 0.74 -0.25 14.20
CA LEU A 19 -0.10 -0.30 13.00
C LEU A 19 -1.01 0.94 12.85
N MET A 20 -1.56 1.44 13.97
CA MET A 20 -2.45 2.60 13.97
C MET A 20 -1.71 3.95 13.91
N VAL A 21 -0.39 4.00 14.18
CA VAL A 21 0.38 5.25 14.22
C VAL A 21 0.21 6.11 12.95
N PRO A 22 0.34 5.58 11.71
CA PRO A 22 0.16 6.39 10.50
C PRO A 22 -1.22 7.04 10.44
N ALA A 23 -2.29 6.31 10.77
CA ALA A 23 -3.66 6.85 10.81
C ALA A 23 -3.81 7.92 11.88
N ILE A 24 -3.34 7.66 13.11
CA ILE A 24 -3.42 8.60 14.23
C ILE A 24 -2.69 9.90 13.88
N VAL A 25 -1.46 9.81 13.37
CA VAL A 25 -0.66 10.96 12.97
C VAL A 25 -1.35 11.74 11.84
N ALA A 26 -1.88 11.06 10.82
CA ALA A 26 -2.61 11.74 9.75
C ALA A 26 -3.84 12.49 10.27
N VAL A 27 -4.65 11.87 11.14
CA VAL A 27 -5.83 12.52 11.75
C VAL A 27 -5.41 13.72 12.58
N VAL A 28 -4.39 13.60 13.44
CA VAL A 28 -3.87 14.71 14.25
C VAL A 28 -3.38 15.85 13.38
N LEU A 29 -2.62 15.58 12.32
CA LEU A 29 -2.12 16.60 11.41
C LEU A 29 -3.25 17.29 10.63
N ILE A 30 -4.26 16.55 10.18
CA ILE A 30 -5.40 17.10 9.42
C ILE A 30 -6.31 17.95 10.32
N TRP A 31 -6.63 17.46 11.52
CA TRP A 31 -7.48 18.20 12.46
C TRP A 31 -6.74 19.31 13.21
N GLY A 32 -5.41 19.26 13.27
CA GLY A 32 -4.57 20.32 13.80
C GLY A 32 -4.46 21.55 12.89
N GLN A 33 -4.75 21.43 11.59
CA GLN A 33 -4.80 22.59 10.69
C GLN A 33 -6.02 23.46 10.97
N GLN A 34 -5.86 24.78 10.83
CA GLN A 34 -6.96 25.74 10.98
C GLN A 34 -7.91 25.71 9.78
N GLU A 35 -7.44 25.27 8.61
CA GLU A 35 -8.20 25.26 7.36
C GLU A 35 -9.19 24.09 7.30
N ASP A 36 -10.48 24.40 7.15
CA ASP A 36 -11.52 23.38 6.99
C ASP A 36 -11.48 22.67 5.64
N GLU A 37 -10.76 23.21 4.65
CA GLU A 37 -10.64 22.62 3.31
C GLU A 37 -9.96 21.25 3.35
N LEU A 38 -8.86 21.10 4.10
CA LEU A 38 -8.14 19.83 4.23
C LEU A 38 -9.02 18.75 4.88
N ARG A 39 -9.80 19.13 5.90
CA ARG A 39 -10.73 18.23 6.60
C ARG A 39 -11.87 17.79 5.68
N ARG A 40 -12.39 18.69 4.86
CA ARG A 40 -13.46 18.41 3.88
C ARG A 40 -12.96 17.51 2.76
N ASP A 41 -11.78 17.80 2.22
CA ASP A 41 -11.14 16.96 1.20
C ASP A 41 -10.89 15.54 1.72
N PHE A 42 -10.33 15.40 2.93
CA PHE A 42 -10.12 14.09 3.55
C PHE A 42 -11.42 13.29 3.71
N LYS A 43 -12.48 13.91 4.27
CA LYS A 43 -13.80 13.26 4.42
C LYS A 43 -14.39 12.87 3.06
N CYS A 44 -14.26 13.73 2.06
CA CYS A 44 -14.71 13.45 0.70
C CYS A 44 -13.99 12.23 0.12
N ARG A 45 -12.65 12.21 0.20
CA ARG A 45 -11.83 11.08 -0.30
C ARG A 45 -12.07 9.78 0.45
N LEU A 46 -12.47 9.85 1.72
CA LEU A 46 -12.75 8.67 2.55
C LEU A 46 -14.15 8.07 2.31
N PHE A 47 -15.19 8.91 2.22
CA PHE A 47 -16.58 8.42 2.21
C PHE A 47 -17.30 8.54 0.86
N SER A 48 -16.78 9.33 -0.07
CA SER A 48 -17.48 9.58 -1.34
C SER A 48 -17.32 8.42 -2.31
N LEU A 49 -18.41 7.68 -2.54
CA LEU A 49 -18.48 6.62 -3.54
C LEU A 49 -18.46 7.17 -4.98
N SER A 50 -18.78 8.44 -5.20
CA SER A 50 -18.78 9.06 -6.54
C SER A 50 -17.37 9.24 -7.12
N LEU A 51 -16.34 9.16 -6.29
CA LEU A 51 -14.93 9.20 -6.72
C LEU A 51 -14.52 7.89 -7.40
N ILE A 52 -15.19 6.78 -7.05
CA ILE A 52 -14.86 5.44 -7.54
C ILE A 52 -15.34 5.31 -8.99
N ARG A 53 -14.44 4.88 -9.87
CA ARG A 53 -14.76 4.56 -11.26
C ARG A 53 -14.93 3.04 -11.36
N PRO A 54 -16.14 2.46 -11.35
CA PRO A 54 -16.33 1.04 -11.11
C PRO A 54 -15.56 0.13 -12.07
N GLY A 55 -15.54 0.45 -13.37
CA GLY A 55 -14.78 -0.35 -14.35
C GLY A 55 -13.27 -0.34 -14.10
N VAL A 56 -12.70 0.82 -13.75
CA VAL A 56 -11.27 0.96 -13.44
C VAL A 56 -10.95 0.29 -12.11
N PHE A 57 -11.82 0.44 -11.12
CA PHE A 57 -11.67 -0.19 -9.81
C PHE A 57 -11.70 -1.71 -9.91
N LEU A 58 -12.71 -2.30 -10.56
CA LEU A 58 -12.82 -3.75 -10.77
C LEU A 58 -11.62 -4.30 -11.54
N PHE A 59 -11.17 -3.60 -12.59
CA PHE A 59 -9.96 -3.97 -13.30
C PHE A 59 -8.72 -3.94 -12.40
N SER A 60 -8.60 -2.93 -11.54
CA SER A 60 -7.49 -2.82 -10.58
C SER A 60 -7.49 -4.00 -9.59
N LEU A 61 -8.66 -4.45 -9.13
CA LEU A 61 -8.77 -5.60 -8.21
C LEU A 61 -8.24 -6.91 -8.82
N ILE A 62 -8.25 -7.07 -10.14
CA ILE A 62 -7.75 -8.27 -10.83
C ILE A 62 -6.21 -8.31 -10.84
N LEU A 63 -5.54 -7.15 -10.74
CA LEU A 63 -4.08 -7.05 -10.90
C LEU A 63 -3.33 -7.97 -9.93
N MET A 64 -3.70 -7.98 -8.65
CA MET A 64 -3.02 -8.79 -7.65
C MET A 64 -3.29 -10.29 -7.79
N PRO A 65 -4.55 -10.76 -7.86
CA PRO A 65 -4.84 -12.17 -8.14
C PRO A 65 -4.16 -12.67 -9.42
N LEU A 66 -4.15 -11.85 -10.48
CA LEU A 66 -3.46 -12.20 -11.73
C LEU A 66 -1.96 -12.35 -11.52
N SER A 67 -1.31 -11.45 -10.77
CA SER A 67 0.13 -11.56 -10.48
C SER A 67 0.47 -12.85 -9.72
N VAL A 68 -0.38 -13.24 -8.76
CA VAL A 68 -0.24 -14.48 -8.00
C VAL A 68 -0.36 -15.68 -8.93
N LEU A 69 -1.45 -15.77 -9.70
CA LEU A 69 -1.68 -16.89 -10.62
C LEU A 69 -0.57 -17.02 -11.66
N LEU A 70 -0.14 -15.90 -12.26
CA LEU A 70 0.97 -15.90 -13.21
C LEU A 70 2.27 -16.38 -12.56
N SER A 71 2.57 -15.92 -11.33
CA SER A 71 3.78 -16.36 -10.63
C SER A 71 3.76 -17.84 -10.30
N ILE A 72 2.62 -18.41 -9.90
CA ILE A 72 2.47 -19.85 -9.67
C ILE A 72 2.69 -20.60 -10.99
N VAL A 73 2.03 -20.20 -12.08
CA VAL A 73 2.18 -20.83 -13.40
C VAL A 73 3.64 -20.79 -13.88
N ILE A 74 4.33 -19.65 -13.73
CA ILE A 74 5.76 -19.53 -14.05
C ILE A 74 6.60 -20.45 -13.16
N SER A 75 6.27 -20.55 -11.87
CA SER A 75 6.99 -21.42 -10.93
C SER A 75 6.94 -22.90 -11.33
N LEU A 76 5.84 -23.37 -11.93
CA LEU A 76 5.72 -24.75 -12.41
C LEU A 76 6.80 -25.08 -13.46
N GLY A 77 7.15 -24.10 -14.31
CA GLY A 77 8.19 -24.25 -15.33
C GLY A 77 9.62 -24.36 -14.76
N VAL A 78 9.83 -24.01 -13.50
CA VAL A 78 11.12 -24.08 -12.81
C VAL A 78 11.11 -25.05 -11.61
N GLY A 79 10.14 -25.97 -11.58
CA GLY A 79 10.07 -27.05 -10.58
C GLY A 79 9.15 -26.79 -9.38
N GLY A 80 8.30 -25.75 -9.42
CA GLY A 80 7.25 -25.52 -8.43
C GLY A 80 6.12 -26.56 -8.52
N SER A 81 5.41 -26.77 -7.41
CA SER A 81 4.26 -27.70 -7.36
C SER A 81 2.93 -27.01 -7.69
N VAL A 82 1.99 -27.78 -8.25
CA VAL A 82 0.59 -27.41 -8.43
C VAL A 82 -0.18 -27.27 -7.11
N ASP A 83 0.35 -27.84 -6.02
CA ASP A 83 -0.26 -27.73 -4.68
C ASP A 83 -0.34 -26.28 -4.18
N GLN A 84 0.45 -25.37 -4.77
CA GLN A 84 0.38 -23.94 -4.48
C GLN A 84 -0.98 -23.29 -4.83
N PHE A 85 -1.82 -23.94 -5.65
CA PHE A 85 -3.20 -23.50 -5.92
C PHE A 85 -4.18 -23.84 -4.79
N GLN A 86 -3.75 -24.61 -3.79
CA GLN A 86 -4.59 -24.93 -2.63
C GLN A 86 -4.76 -23.69 -1.74
N VAL A 87 -5.93 -23.61 -1.09
CA VAL A 87 -6.21 -22.58 -0.10
C VAL A 87 -5.34 -22.83 1.13
N SER A 88 -4.69 -21.77 1.61
CA SER A 88 -3.86 -21.81 2.82
C SER A 88 -4.66 -22.28 4.04
N GLU A 89 -4.02 -23.02 4.94
CA GLU A 89 -4.64 -23.48 6.19
C GLU A 89 -5.17 -22.32 7.04
N ALA A 90 -4.59 -21.13 6.93
CA ALA A 90 -5.06 -19.90 7.58
C ALA A 90 -6.48 -19.50 7.15
N PHE A 91 -6.93 -19.93 5.96
CA PHE A 91 -8.26 -19.69 5.42
C PHE A 91 -9.17 -20.92 5.46
N SER A 92 -8.78 -21.98 6.17
CA SER A 92 -9.66 -23.14 6.34
C SER A 92 -10.92 -22.73 7.14
N PHE A 93 -12.07 -23.30 6.76
CA PHE A 93 -13.34 -23.04 7.44
C PHE A 93 -13.32 -23.43 8.94
N ASN A 94 -12.42 -24.33 9.35
CA ASN A 94 -12.30 -24.80 10.73
C ASN A 94 -11.38 -23.93 11.60
N SER A 95 -10.49 -23.11 11.02
CA SER A 95 -9.41 -22.39 11.73
C SER A 95 -9.64 -20.89 11.90
N GLY A 96 -10.72 -20.31 11.34
CA GLY A 96 -11.10 -18.92 11.59
C GLY A 96 -11.04 -17.98 10.38
N PHE A 97 -11.61 -18.39 9.24
CA PHE A 97 -11.74 -17.59 8.02
C PHE A 97 -12.23 -16.14 8.25
N VAL A 98 -13.30 -15.95 9.05
CA VAL A 98 -13.89 -14.62 9.30
C VAL A 98 -12.96 -13.71 10.12
N PRO A 99 -12.37 -14.16 11.26
CA PRO A 99 -11.34 -13.40 11.97
C PRO A 99 -10.18 -12.93 11.10
N VAL A 100 -9.64 -13.79 10.23
CA VAL A 100 -8.50 -13.44 9.35
C VAL A 100 -8.88 -12.34 8.38
N LEU A 101 -10.03 -12.44 7.70
CA LEU A 101 -10.50 -11.41 6.79
C LEU A 101 -10.68 -10.05 7.47
N LEU A 102 -11.23 -10.04 8.68
CA LEU A 102 -11.41 -8.81 9.45
C LEU A 102 -10.07 -8.17 9.80
N LEU A 103 -9.08 -8.96 10.21
CA LEU A 103 -7.73 -8.47 10.53
C LEU A 103 -7.04 -7.88 9.30
N LEU A 104 -7.09 -8.56 8.15
CA LEU A 104 -6.52 -8.07 6.90
C LEU A 104 -7.18 -6.75 6.45
N PHE A 105 -8.50 -6.64 6.62
CA PHE A 105 -9.23 -5.43 6.31
C PHE A 105 -8.87 -4.28 7.26
N LEU A 106 -8.80 -4.54 8.57
CA LEU A 106 -8.44 -3.52 9.57
C LEU A 106 -7.01 -3.02 9.39
N ALA A 107 -6.06 -3.91 9.06
CA ALA A 107 -4.69 -3.51 8.74
C ALA A 107 -4.65 -2.58 7.52
N ALA A 108 -5.29 -2.98 6.41
CA ALA A 108 -5.42 -2.14 5.23
C ALA A 108 -6.11 -0.80 5.56
N LEU A 109 -7.16 -0.81 6.38
CA LEU A 109 -7.87 0.39 6.79
C LEU A 109 -6.94 1.37 7.52
N PHE A 110 -6.23 0.92 8.56
CA PHE A 110 -5.36 1.81 9.35
C PHE A 110 -4.17 2.33 8.55
N GLU A 111 -3.53 1.48 7.75
CA GLU A 111 -2.41 1.93 6.93
C GLU A 111 -2.84 2.96 5.89
N GLU A 112 -3.89 2.66 5.13
CA GLU A 112 -4.34 3.53 4.04
C GLU A 112 -4.94 4.85 4.53
N LEU A 113 -5.57 4.88 5.71
CA LEU A 113 -5.99 6.13 6.35
C LEU A 113 -4.81 7.07 6.60
N GLY A 114 -3.67 6.54 7.06
CA GLY A 114 -2.46 7.31 7.25
C GLY A 114 -1.79 7.71 5.94
N TRP A 115 -1.50 6.72 5.12
CA TRP A 115 -0.74 6.88 3.89
C TRP A 115 -1.46 7.72 2.85
N ARG A 116 -2.77 7.50 2.62
CA ARG A 116 -3.53 8.23 1.59
C ARG A 116 -4.25 9.44 2.16
N GLY A 117 -4.47 9.48 3.48
CA GLY A 117 -4.99 10.67 4.15
C GLY A 117 -4.07 11.87 4.04
N TYR A 118 -2.83 11.73 4.55
CA TYR A 118 -1.86 12.83 4.60
C TYR A 118 -0.50 12.46 3.98
N GLY A 119 -0.01 11.24 4.20
CA GLY A 119 1.37 10.84 3.84
C GLY A 119 1.71 11.10 2.37
N PHE A 120 1.01 10.46 1.45
CA PHE A 120 1.26 10.58 0.02
C PHE A 120 0.98 11.98 -0.53
N GLU A 121 -0.09 12.64 -0.07
CA GLU A 121 -0.42 14.01 -0.45
C GLU A 121 0.74 14.97 -0.13
N SER A 122 1.39 14.79 1.03
CA SER A 122 2.54 15.58 1.42
C SER A 122 3.80 15.28 0.57
N LEU A 123 3.99 14.03 0.15
CA LEU A 123 5.12 13.62 -0.68
C LEU A 123 4.97 14.12 -2.13
N GLU A 124 3.75 14.12 -2.68
CA GLU A 124 3.47 14.56 -4.05
C GLU A 124 3.66 16.08 -4.22
N LYS A 125 3.48 16.88 -3.17
CA LYS A 125 3.70 18.34 -3.21
C LYS A 125 5.11 18.67 -3.70
N GLY A 126 5.22 19.34 -4.85
CA GLY A 126 6.48 19.75 -5.46
C GLY A 126 7.30 18.63 -6.12
N ARG A 127 6.79 17.39 -6.16
CA ARG A 127 7.46 16.24 -6.80
C ARG A 127 6.67 15.76 -8.01
N SER A 128 7.33 15.03 -8.90
CA SER A 128 6.60 14.26 -9.91
C SER A 128 5.87 13.09 -9.25
N PHE A 129 4.76 12.65 -9.83
CA PHE A 129 4.01 11.51 -9.33
C PHE A 129 4.89 10.25 -9.20
N LEU A 130 5.83 10.03 -10.14
CA LEU A 130 6.81 8.94 -10.06
C LEU A 130 7.74 9.09 -8.86
N SER A 131 8.33 10.28 -8.66
CA SER A 131 9.24 10.53 -7.55
C SER A 131 8.53 10.36 -6.20
N ALA A 132 7.30 10.86 -6.09
CA ALA A 132 6.48 10.69 -4.89
C ALA A 132 6.12 9.22 -4.64
N SER A 133 5.75 8.48 -5.69
CA SER A 133 5.42 7.04 -5.61
C SER A 133 6.60 6.18 -5.21
N LEU A 134 7.79 6.43 -5.77
CA LEU A 134 9.00 5.71 -5.40
C LEU A 134 9.41 6.01 -3.95
N LEU A 135 9.40 7.28 -3.56
CA LEU A 135 9.73 7.68 -2.20
C LEU A 135 8.73 7.09 -1.19
N PHE A 136 7.43 7.13 -1.51
CA PHE A 136 6.40 6.48 -0.71
C PHE A 136 6.65 4.98 -0.57
N GLY A 137 6.90 4.27 -1.68
CA GLY A 137 7.19 2.84 -1.65
C GLY A 137 8.40 2.49 -0.77
N LEU A 138 9.46 3.29 -0.84
CA LEU A 138 10.64 3.11 0.02
C LEU A 138 10.33 3.37 1.51
N LEU A 139 9.58 4.42 1.83
CA LEU A 139 9.18 4.73 3.20
C LEU A 139 8.27 3.64 3.77
N TRP A 140 7.31 3.18 2.99
CA TRP A 140 6.40 2.12 3.38
C TRP A 140 7.13 0.78 3.56
N SER A 141 8.05 0.46 2.66
CA SER A 141 8.95 -0.69 2.81
C SER A 141 9.79 -0.58 4.10
N ALA A 142 10.44 0.55 4.33
CA ALA A 142 11.25 0.79 5.54
C ALA A 142 10.43 0.75 6.84
N TRP A 143 9.15 1.15 6.80
CA TRP A 143 8.26 1.08 7.96
C TRP A 143 8.08 -0.34 8.50
N HIS A 144 8.25 -1.36 7.65
CA HIS A 144 8.20 -2.77 8.06
C HIS A 144 9.52 -3.30 8.66
N LEU A 145 10.60 -2.50 8.70
CA LEU A 145 11.89 -2.97 9.22
C LEU A 145 11.83 -3.49 10.66
N PRO A 146 11.15 -2.83 11.61
CA PRO A 146 11.09 -3.30 13.00
C PRO A 146 10.55 -4.74 13.14
N LEU A 147 9.73 -5.20 12.19
CA LEU A 147 9.16 -6.55 12.21
C LEU A 147 10.22 -7.64 12.07
N LEU A 148 11.40 -7.35 11.49
CA LEU A 148 12.52 -8.32 11.45
C LEU A 148 12.99 -8.79 12.84
N TRP A 149 12.65 -8.04 13.90
CA TRP A 149 13.03 -8.37 15.27
C TRP A 149 11.84 -8.79 16.14
N VAL A 150 10.63 -8.89 15.55
CA VAL A 150 9.43 -9.38 16.24
C VAL A 150 9.30 -10.87 15.98
N ASN A 151 9.47 -11.68 17.03
CA ASN A 151 9.36 -13.14 16.96
C ASN A 151 8.01 -13.56 16.36
N GLU A 152 8.00 -14.62 15.55
CA GLU A 152 6.80 -15.16 14.87
C GLU A 152 6.12 -14.22 13.85
N SER A 153 6.67 -13.03 13.60
CA SER A 153 6.21 -12.21 12.49
C SER A 153 6.65 -12.80 11.15
N TYR A 154 5.88 -12.53 10.09
CA TYR A 154 6.23 -13.00 8.74
C TYR A 154 7.64 -12.57 8.32
N GLN A 155 8.02 -11.32 8.63
CA GLN A 155 9.33 -10.76 8.27
C GLN A 155 10.47 -11.45 9.03
N TYR A 156 10.27 -11.76 10.31
CA TYR A 156 11.21 -12.54 11.11
C TYR A 156 11.39 -13.95 10.52
N GLU A 157 10.28 -14.66 10.27
CA GLU A 157 10.31 -16.05 9.77
C GLU A 157 11.02 -16.16 8.42
N ILE A 158 10.68 -15.30 7.44
CA ILE A 158 11.35 -15.34 6.12
C ILE A 158 12.83 -14.99 6.22
N TYR A 159 13.23 -14.12 7.14
CA TYR A 159 14.63 -13.79 7.37
C TYR A 159 15.41 -14.97 7.95
N GLN A 160 14.81 -15.74 8.88
CA GLN A 160 15.41 -16.96 9.42
C GLN A 160 15.58 -18.04 8.35
N ILE A 161 14.63 -18.14 7.40
CA ILE A 161 14.76 -19.06 6.26
C ILE A 161 15.88 -18.61 5.32
N SER A 162 15.88 -17.34 4.91
CA SER A 162 16.92 -16.77 4.07
C SER A 162 16.85 -15.23 4.07
N PRO A 163 17.97 -14.51 4.31
CA PRO A 163 18.01 -13.06 4.20
C PRO A 163 17.54 -12.52 2.84
N TRP A 164 17.69 -13.31 1.77
CA TRP A 164 17.22 -12.93 0.43
C TRP A 164 15.70 -12.88 0.31
N TYR A 165 14.96 -13.68 1.08
CA TYR A 165 13.50 -13.60 1.12
C TYR A 165 13.01 -12.35 1.84
N ALA A 166 13.71 -11.93 2.90
CA ALA A 166 13.46 -10.64 3.52
C ALA A 166 13.73 -9.49 2.53
N VAL A 167 14.89 -9.48 1.84
CA VAL A 167 15.20 -8.48 0.80
C VAL A 167 14.12 -8.46 -0.28
N ASN A 168 13.65 -9.63 -0.72
CA ASN A 168 12.55 -9.74 -1.68
C ASN A 168 11.26 -9.11 -1.17
N PHE A 169 10.88 -9.35 0.10
CA PHE A 169 9.73 -8.70 0.73
C PHE A 169 9.85 -7.18 0.65
N TYR A 170 10.96 -6.60 1.12
CA TYR A 170 11.15 -5.14 1.10
C TYR A 170 11.14 -4.55 -0.32
N LEU A 171 11.72 -5.25 -1.30
CA LEU A 171 11.67 -4.84 -2.70
C LEU A 171 10.23 -4.87 -3.25
N SER A 172 9.50 -5.95 -3.00
CA SER A 172 8.13 -6.12 -3.46
C SER A 172 7.18 -5.08 -2.85
N THR A 173 7.33 -4.77 -1.56
CA THR A 173 6.56 -3.72 -0.86
C THR A 173 6.81 -2.35 -1.48
N ALA A 174 8.06 -2.04 -1.84
CA ALA A 174 8.38 -0.77 -2.50
C ALA A 174 7.73 -0.64 -3.89
N VAL A 175 7.75 -1.72 -4.68
CA VAL A 175 7.09 -1.77 -5.99
C VAL A 175 5.57 -1.66 -5.85
N LEU A 176 4.99 -2.38 -4.89
CA LEU A 176 3.56 -2.34 -4.59
C LEU A 176 3.12 -0.95 -4.14
N GLY A 177 3.95 -0.22 -3.40
CA GLY A 177 3.70 1.16 -3.03
C GLY A 177 3.45 2.07 -4.25
N VAL A 178 4.14 1.82 -5.37
CA VAL A 178 3.90 2.52 -6.65
C VAL A 178 2.54 2.13 -7.24
N ILE A 179 2.22 0.84 -7.27
CA ILE A 179 0.97 0.31 -7.84
C ILE A 179 -0.25 0.82 -7.07
N ILE A 180 -0.27 0.73 -5.73
CA ILE A 180 -1.39 1.21 -4.92
C ILE A 180 -1.55 2.73 -5.08
N SER A 181 -0.44 3.49 -5.13
CA SER A 181 -0.48 4.94 -5.37
C SER A 181 -1.12 5.26 -6.73
N TRP A 182 -0.78 4.50 -7.77
CA TRP A 182 -1.40 4.61 -9.09
C TRP A 182 -2.90 4.27 -9.08
N VAL A 183 -3.30 3.15 -8.47
CA VAL A 183 -4.71 2.73 -8.35
C VAL A 183 -5.55 3.79 -7.62
N CYS A 184 -5.02 4.35 -6.53
CA CYS A 184 -5.66 5.44 -5.81
C CYS A 184 -5.81 6.69 -6.70
N HIS A 185 -4.77 7.04 -7.46
CA HIS A 185 -4.80 8.23 -8.32
C HIS A 185 -5.84 8.13 -9.43
N ILE A 186 -5.87 7.01 -10.18
CA ILE A 186 -6.83 6.83 -11.28
C ILE A 186 -8.30 6.73 -10.79
N ASN A 187 -8.50 6.50 -9.49
CA ASN A 187 -9.78 6.57 -8.79
C ASN A 187 -9.95 7.87 -7.99
N GLN A 188 -9.45 8.99 -8.54
CA GLN A 188 -9.68 10.35 -8.03
C GLN A 188 -9.21 10.54 -6.58
N ARG A 189 -8.16 9.83 -6.17
CA ARG A 189 -7.58 9.85 -4.81
C ARG A 189 -8.52 9.29 -3.73
N SER A 190 -9.45 8.41 -4.11
CA SER A 190 -10.34 7.73 -3.15
C SER A 190 -9.53 6.86 -2.18
N ILE A 191 -9.61 7.20 -0.88
CA ILE A 191 -8.97 6.43 0.20
C ILE A 191 -9.67 5.08 0.35
N LEU A 192 -11.00 5.03 0.15
CA LEU A 192 -11.75 3.77 0.18
C LEU A 192 -11.27 2.78 -0.88
N VAL A 193 -10.98 3.24 -2.10
CA VAL A 193 -10.40 2.37 -3.14
C VAL A 193 -9.04 1.85 -2.73
N ALA A 194 -8.20 2.69 -2.12
CA ALA A 194 -6.89 2.26 -1.64
C ALA A 194 -7.01 1.19 -0.54
N ILE A 195 -7.93 1.36 0.42
CA ILE A 195 -8.26 0.38 1.47
C ILE A 195 -8.69 -0.96 0.85
N LEU A 196 -9.66 -0.93 -0.07
CA LEU A 196 -10.20 -2.15 -0.68
C LEU A 196 -9.16 -2.85 -1.55
N PHE A 197 -8.36 -2.09 -2.31
CA PHE A 197 -7.30 -2.65 -3.13
C PHE A 197 -6.20 -3.27 -2.25
N HIS A 198 -5.75 -2.59 -1.19
CA HIS A 198 -4.77 -3.13 -0.24
C HIS A 198 -5.31 -4.38 0.48
N PHE A 199 -6.58 -4.38 0.88
CA PHE A 199 -7.22 -5.59 1.41
C PHE A 199 -7.17 -6.76 0.41
N VAL A 200 -7.49 -6.52 -0.88
CA VAL A 200 -7.39 -7.55 -1.93
C VAL A 200 -5.94 -8.00 -2.16
N VAL A 201 -4.96 -7.10 -2.02
CA VAL A 201 -3.53 -7.46 -2.07
C VAL A 201 -3.21 -8.45 -0.95
N ASN A 202 -3.56 -8.12 0.30
CA ASN A 202 -3.29 -8.97 1.45
C ASN A 202 -4.01 -10.32 1.32
N LEU A 203 -5.28 -10.29 0.93
CA LEU A 203 -6.04 -11.51 0.68
C LEU A 203 -5.38 -12.37 -0.40
N SER A 204 -4.96 -11.78 -1.52
CA SER A 204 -4.31 -12.53 -2.61
C SER A 204 -2.99 -13.17 -2.18
N GLN A 205 -2.24 -12.52 -1.28
CA GLN A 205 -0.96 -13.00 -0.77
C GLN A 205 -1.08 -14.14 0.25
N GLU A 206 -2.18 -14.16 1.00
CA GLU A 206 -2.38 -15.10 2.11
C GLU A 206 -3.33 -16.25 1.75
N MET A 207 -4.19 -16.08 0.74
CA MET A 207 -5.23 -17.06 0.39
C MET A 207 -4.66 -18.35 -0.22
N LEU A 208 -3.59 -18.26 -1.03
CA LEU A 208 -2.98 -19.42 -1.69
C LEU A 208 -1.66 -19.80 -1.04
N SER A 209 -1.35 -21.09 -1.01
CA SER A 209 -0.15 -21.67 -0.38
C SER A 209 1.13 -21.46 -1.22
N MET A 210 1.47 -20.20 -1.53
CA MET A 210 2.66 -19.85 -2.32
C MET A 210 3.96 -20.07 -1.54
N THR A 211 4.95 -20.66 -2.21
CA THR A 211 6.32 -20.74 -1.67
C THR A 211 7.03 -19.38 -1.71
N GLN A 212 8.08 -19.18 -0.90
CA GLN A 212 8.89 -17.96 -0.93
C GLN A 212 9.64 -17.77 -2.27
N GLN A 213 9.99 -18.87 -2.93
CA GLN A 213 10.56 -18.87 -4.28
C GLN A 213 9.54 -18.29 -5.27
N THR A 214 8.28 -18.72 -5.21
CA THR A 214 7.20 -18.18 -6.05
C THR A 214 6.91 -16.71 -5.74
N LYS A 215 6.95 -16.28 -4.47
CA LYS A 215 6.86 -14.85 -4.09
C LYS A 215 8.00 -14.01 -4.67
N SER A 216 9.19 -14.60 -4.84
CA SER A 216 10.30 -13.95 -5.57
C SER A 216 10.00 -13.78 -7.06
N ILE A 217 9.43 -14.81 -7.70
CA ILE A 217 8.96 -14.73 -9.10
C ILE A 217 7.86 -13.66 -9.24
N GLN A 218 6.91 -13.64 -8.31
CA GLN A 218 5.83 -12.65 -8.29
C GLN A 218 6.38 -11.22 -8.21
N THR A 219 7.45 -10.99 -7.46
CA THR A 219 8.09 -9.68 -7.37
C THR A 219 8.57 -9.20 -8.74
N LEU A 220 9.14 -10.09 -9.56
CA LEU A 220 9.51 -9.78 -10.94
C LEU A 220 8.27 -9.48 -11.80
N VAL A 221 7.17 -10.24 -11.64
CA VAL A 221 5.90 -9.98 -12.33
C VAL A 221 5.35 -8.59 -11.95
N LEU A 222 5.38 -8.23 -10.67
CA LEU A 222 4.94 -6.91 -10.20
C LEU A 222 5.82 -5.77 -10.71
N ILE A 223 7.14 -5.99 -10.81
CA ILE A 223 8.06 -5.03 -11.45
C ILE A 223 7.66 -4.82 -12.91
N VAL A 224 7.40 -5.90 -13.66
CA VAL A 224 6.93 -5.80 -15.05
C VAL A 224 5.61 -5.05 -15.13
N PHE A 225 4.64 -5.35 -14.26
CA PHE A 225 3.36 -4.63 -14.20
C PHE A 225 3.57 -3.13 -13.93
N ALA A 226 4.37 -2.78 -12.92
CA ALA A 226 4.69 -1.39 -12.59
C ALA A 226 5.36 -0.68 -13.77
N LEU A 227 6.34 -1.30 -14.43
CA LEU A 227 7.02 -0.73 -15.60
C LEU A 227 6.07 -0.51 -16.79
N VAL A 228 5.18 -1.47 -17.06
CA VAL A 228 4.14 -1.34 -18.10
C VAL A 228 3.17 -0.21 -17.78
N ILE A 229 2.73 -0.10 -16.53
CA ILE A 229 1.85 0.98 -16.05
C ILE A 229 2.54 2.34 -16.22
N ILE A 230 3.78 2.47 -15.74
CA ILE A 230 4.57 3.70 -15.83
C ILE A 230 4.78 4.09 -17.29
N ARG A 231 5.13 3.13 -18.15
CA ARG A 231 5.33 3.36 -19.59
C ARG A 231 4.04 3.85 -20.26
N ASN A 232 2.92 3.17 -20.02
CA ASN A 232 1.64 3.49 -20.66
C ASN A 232 1.04 4.80 -20.15
N GLN A 233 1.37 5.20 -18.92
CA GLN A 233 0.89 6.44 -18.31
C GLN A 233 2.02 7.43 -18.02
N TRP A 234 3.02 7.48 -18.89
CA TRP A 234 4.23 8.28 -18.69
C TRP A 234 3.95 9.75 -18.34
N HIS A 235 2.99 10.37 -19.02
CA HIS A 235 2.58 11.75 -18.76
C HIS A 235 2.06 11.96 -17.34
N LEU A 236 1.31 11.00 -16.80
CA LEU A 236 0.85 11.04 -15.41
C LEU A 236 2.04 10.96 -14.45
N PHE A 237 2.93 9.98 -14.67
CA PHE A 237 4.08 9.74 -13.80
C PHE A 237 5.09 10.89 -13.78
N MET A 238 5.18 11.65 -14.87
CA MET A 238 6.04 12.84 -14.95
C MET A 238 5.37 14.14 -14.52
N ARG A 239 4.04 14.14 -14.31
CA ARG A 239 3.31 15.31 -13.81
C ARG A 239 3.83 15.70 -12.44
N LYS A 240 4.18 16.97 -12.26
CA LYS A 240 4.42 17.57 -10.94
C LYS A 240 3.12 18.15 -10.40
N ARG A 241 2.86 17.95 -9.11
CA ARG A 241 1.79 18.67 -8.44
C ARG A 241 2.31 20.04 -8.03
N GLU A 242 1.67 21.09 -8.54
CA GLU A 242 1.97 22.47 -8.16
C GLU A 242 1.77 22.65 -6.66
N SER A 243 2.75 23.26 -5.99
CA SER A 243 2.57 23.79 -4.64
C SER A 243 1.72 25.05 -4.75
N GLU A 244 0.71 25.23 -3.90
CA GLU A 244 -0.16 26.43 -3.82
C GLU A 244 0.59 27.76 -3.57
N ILE A 245 1.93 27.78 -3.57
CA ILE A 245 2.76 28.94 -3.25
C ILE A 245 2.90 29.93 -4.43
N THR A 246 2.32 29.66 -5.61
CA THR A 246 2.37 30.59 -6.78
C THR A 246 1.00 31.16 -7.19
N SER A 247 0.15 31.55 -6.24
CA SER A 247 -1.07 32.34 -6.56
C SER A 247 -1.15 33.72 -5.89
N THR A 248 -0.16 34.13 -5.09
CA THR A 248 -0.22 35.41 -4.35
C THR A 248 0.80 36.46 -4.78
N ARG A 249 1.47 36.31 -5.93
CA ARG A 249 2.41 37.34 -6.43
C ARG A 249 2.05 38.07 -7.73
N ASP A 250 0.99 37.68 -8.45
CA ASP A 250 0.65 38.32 -9.73
C ASP A 250 -0.66 39.15 -9.75
N ILE A 251 -1.28 39.42 -8.60
CA ILE A 251 -2.47 40.30 -8.51
C ILE A 251 -2.09 41.73 -8.07
N GLY A 252 -0.87 42.18 -8.40
CA GLY A 252 -0.28 43.42 -7.85
C GLY A 252 0.20 44.48 -8.83
N SER A 253 0.12 44.30 -10.16
CA SER A 253 0.73 45.26 -11.09
C SER A 253 -0.03 45.57 -12.40
N VAL A 254 -1.30 45.19 -12.52
CA VAL A 254 -2.11 45.56 -13.70
C VAL A 254 -3.34 46.34 -13.25
N GLY A 255 -3.13 47.57 -12.82
CA GLY A 255 -4.20 48.41 -12.29
C GLY A 255 -3.78 49.83 -11.98
N GLN A 256 -2.93 50.45 -12.81
CA GLN A 256 -2.70 51.90 -12.82
C GLN A 256 -2.04 52.27 -14.13
N ASN A 257 -2.84 52.81 -15.05
CA ASN A 257 -2.51 53.76 -16.12
C ASN A 257 -3.49 53.52 -17.27
N LEU A 258 -4.56 54.33 -17.30
CA LEU A 258 -5.26 54.84 -18.48
C LEU A 258 -6.37 55.79 -17.98
N PHE A 259 -5.97 57.02 -17.68
CA PHE A 259 -6.77 58.23 -17.89
C PHE A 259 -5.95 59.12 -18.82
#